data_AF-A0A962YEC1-F1
#
_entry.id   AF-A0A962YEC1-F1
#
_cell.length_a   1.000
_cell.length_b   1.000
_cell.length_c   1.000
_cell.angle_alpha   90.00
_cell.angle_beta   90.00
_cell.angle_gamma   90.00
#
_symmetry.space_group_name_H-M   'P 1'
#
loop_
_entity.id
_entity.type
_entity.pdbx_description
1 polymer ?
#
loop_
_entity_poly.entity_id
_entity_poly.type
_entity_poly.pdbx_seq_one_letter_code
_entity_poly.pdbx_strand_id
1 'polypeptide(L)'
;MSASSTTQSRPAYRRLRLDRHRGLIVAIVVFIALFATVDFISPGPVSYFEVSFLASGAATLAITAIGETLVILSGGFDLSAGAVVS
;
A
#
# COMPACT_ATOMS: atom_id res chain seq x y z
N MET A 1 0.83 -11.00 54.18
CA MET A 1 1.76 -10.98 53.03
C MET A 1 0.99 -10.48 51.83
N SER A 2 1.12 -9.18 51.52
CA SER A 2 0.38 -8.47 50.46
C SER A 2 1.09 -8.63 49.12
N ALA A 3 0.38 -9.12 48.10
CA ALA A 3 0.86 -9.11 46.73
C ALA A 3 0.42 -7.79 46.05
N SER A 4 1.41 -7.01 45.62
CA SER A 4 1.28 -5.73 44.94
C SER A 4 0.89 -5.93 43.48
N SER A 5 -0.27 -5.40 43.07
CA SER A 5 -0.71 -5.33 41.68
C SER A 5 -0.04 -4.16 40.96
N THR A 6 1.07 -4.41 40.27
CA THR A 6 1.68 -3.41 39.39
C THR A 6 0.90 -3.34 38.09
N THR A 7 -0.04 -2.39 37.98
CA THR A 7 -0.72 -2.05 36.72
C THR A 7 0.31 -1.43 35.76
N GLN A 8 0.76 -2.23 34.80
CA GLN A 8 1.70 -1.82 33.76
C GLN A 8 0.93 -1.09 32.63
N SER A 9 0.81 0.23 32.72
CA SER A 9 0.26 1.07 31.65
C SER A 9 1.19 1.06 30.44
N ARG A 10 0.79 0.37 29.36
CA ARG A 10 1.47 0.42 28.06
C ARG A 10 1.02 1.70 27.31
N PRO A 11 1.93 2.49 26.71
CA PRO A 11 1.55 3.75 26.08
C PRO A 11 0.74 3.47 24.80
N ALA A 12 -0.55 3.78 24.84
CA ALA A 12 -1.53 3.45 23.80
C ALA A 12 -1.89 4.63 22.87
N TYR A 13 -0.97 5.57 22.61
CA TYR A 13 -1.36 6.85 21.98
C TYR A 13 -0.83 7.15 20.58
N ARG A 14 -0.13 6.23 19.90
CA ARG A 14 0.38 6.51 18.53
C ARG A 14 0.10 5.44 17.46
N ARG A 15 -0.49 4.30 17.83
CA ARG A 15 -0.70 3.18 16.90
C ARG A 15 -1.97 3.31 16.06
N LEU A 16 -3.05 3.88 16.62
CA LEU A 16 -4.35 3.92 15.94
C LEU A 16 -4.43 4.78 14.68
N ARG A 17 -3.51 5.74 14.47
CA ARG A 17 -3.54 6.62 13.29
C ARG A 17 -2.77 6.08 12.09
N LEU A 18 -1.79 5.19 12.31
CA LEU A 18 -1.00 4.61 11.23
C LEU A 18 -1.73 3.46 10.55
N ASP A 19 -2.55 2.70 11.30
CA ASP A 19 -3.34 1.58 10.78
C ASP A 19 -4.30 2.00 9.66
N ARG A 20 -4.90 3.20 9.79
CA ARG A 20 -5.81 3.76 8.78
C ARG A 20 -5.12 4.05 7.43
N HIS A 21 -3.83 4.37 7.45
CA HIS A 21 -3.06 4.71 6.25
C HIS A 21 -2.08 3.61 5.85
N ARG A 22 -2.14 2.43 6.49
CA ARG A 22 -1.18 1.36 6.27
C ARG A 22 -1.07 0.94 4.80
N GLY A 23 -2.19 0.83 4.08
CA GLY A 23 -2.20 0.52 2.66
C GLY A 23 -1.48 1.56 1.80
N LEU A 24 -1.76 2.85 2.03
CA LEU A 24 -1.09 3.96 1.34
C LEU A 24 0.40 4.01 1.66
N ILE A 25 0.77 3.82 2.93
CA ILE A 25 2.17 3.80 3.36
C ILE A 25 2.91 2.66 2.66
N VAL A 26 2.34 1.45 2.62
CA VAL A 26 2.92 0.32 1.91
C VAL A 26 3.08 0.63 0.43
N ALA A 27 2.06 1.19 -0.23
CA ALA A 27 2.13 1.57 -1.64
C ALA A 27 3.27 2.57 -1.92
N ILE A 28 3.40 3.62 -1.09
CA ILE A 28 4.48 4.61 -1.21
C ILE A 28 5.85 3.96 -0.98
N VAL A 29 5.99 3.13 0.05
CA VAL A 29 7.26 2.44 0.35
C VAL A 29 7.68 1.53 -0.79
N VAL A 30 6.75 0.73 -1.34
CA VAL A 30 7.03 -0.12 -2.50
C VAL A 30 7.36 0.71 -3.73
N PHE A 31 6.63 1.79 -3.99
CA PHE A 31 6.95 2.69 -5.12
C PHE A 31 8.37 3.25 -5.02
N ILE A 32 8.76 3.78 -3.85
CA ILE A 32 10.11 4.30 -3.62
C ILE A 32 11.16 3.19 -3.79
N ALA A 33 10.91 2.00 -3.25
CA ALA A 33 11.84 0.88 -3.35
C ALA A 33 12.05 0.43 -4.81
N LEU A 34 10.97 0.34 -5.60
CA LEU A 34 11.04 0.00 -7.02
C LEU A 34 11.72 1.11 -7.83
N PHE A 35 11.39 2.38 -7.57
CA PHE A 35 12.01 3.50 -8.26
C PHE A 35 13.51 3.60 -7.97
N ALA A 36 13.91 3.42 -6.70
CA ALA A 36 15.31 3.36 -6.32
C ALA A 36 16.03 2.15 -6.93
N THR A 37 15.33 1.02 -7.09
CA THR A 37 15.89 -0.15 -7.79
C THR A 37 16.17 0.18 -9.26
N VAL A 38 15.25 0.86 -9.94
CA VAL A 38 15.44 1.31 -11.33
C VAL A 38 16.63 2.26 -11.43
N ASP A 39 16.70 3.29 -10.57
CA ASP A 39 17.83 4.22 -10.53
C ASP A 39 19.17 3.51 -10.28
N PHE A 40 19.17 2.50 -9.38
CA PHE A 40 20.38 1.76 -9.04
C PHE A 40 20.90 0.85 -10.17
N ILE A 41 20.02 0.24 -10.95
CA ILE A 41 20.42 -0.66 -12.06
C ILE A 41 20.60 0.08 -13.39
N SER A 42 20.12 1.33 -13.48
CA SER A 42 20.26 2.14 -14.68
C SER A 42 21.73 2.51 -14.94
N PRO A 43 22.17 2.53 -16.21
CA PRO A 43 23.55 2.85 -16.59
C PRO A 43 23.92 4.33 -16.39
N GLY A 44 22.96 5.19 -16.05
CA GLY A 44 23.15 6.61 -15.74
C GLY A 44 22.01 7.15 -14.88
N PRO A 45 22.09 8.42 -14.47
CA PRO A 45 21.05 9.04 -13.64
C PRO A 45 19.69 9.03 -14.32
N VAL A 46 18.63 8.76 -13.54
CA VAL A 46 17.27 8.77 -14.07
C VAL A 46 16.94 10.13 -14.69
N SER A 47 16.62 10.10 -15.99
CA SER A 47 16.31 11.30 -16.77
C SER A 47 14.80 11.54 -16.89
N TYR A 48 14.41 12.77 -17.25
CA TYR A 48 13.02 13.10 -17.55
C TYR A 48 12.40 12.16 -18.61
N PHE A 49 13.20 11.77 -19.61
CA PHE A 49 12.76 10.88 -20.67
C PHE A 49 12.41 9.49 -20.12
N GLU A 50 13.25 8.94 -19.26
CA GLU A 50 13.01 7.63 -18.63
C GLU A 50 11.78 7.66 -17.72
N VAL A 51 11.62 8.72 -16.92
CA VAL A 51 10.42 8.90 -16.10
C VAL A 51 9.17 9.00 -16.96
N SER A 52 9.22 9.77 -18.05
CA SER A 52 8.09 9.92 -18.97
C SER A 52 7.74 8.61 -19.67
N PHE A 53 8.76 7.86 -20.10
CA PHE A 53 8.60 6.56 -20.74
C PHE A 53 7.98 5.54 -19.77
N LEU A 54 8.51 5.45 -18.55
CA LEU A 54 8.01 4.55 -17.52
C LEU A 54 6.59 4.93 -17.08
N ALA A 55 6.32 6.22 -16.90
CA ALA A 55 5.00 6.73 -16.54
C ALA A 55 3.97 6.47 -17.63
N SER A 56 4.32 6.64 -18.91
CA SER A 56 3.43 6.35 -20.04
C SER A 56 3.01 4.87 -20.06
N GLY A 57 3.95 3.95 -19.82
CA GLY A 57 3.66 2.52 -19.72
C GLY A 57 2.87 2.15 -18.46
N ALA A 58 3.23 2.73 -17.31
CA ALA A 58 2.63 2.40 -16.02
C ALA A 58 1.24 3.04 -15.79
N ALA A 59 0.94 4.16 -16.46
CA ALA A 59 -0.33 4.88 -16.29
C ALA A 59 -1.55 4.00 -16.62
N THR A 60 -1.49 3.25 -17.72
CA THR A 60 -2.56 2.31 -18.09
C THR A 60 -2.75 1.25 -17.01
N LEU A 61 -1.67 0.65 -16.51
CA LEU A 61 -1.72 -0.36 -15.45
C LEU A 61 -2.29 0.21 -14.15
N ALA A 62 -1.91 1.44 -13.79
CA ALA A 62 -2.43 2.12 -12.61
C ALA A 62 -3.93 2.37 -12.73
N ILE A 63 -4.41 2.83 -13.89
CA ILE A 63 -5.85 3.03 -14.15
C ILE A 63 -6.59 1.69 -14.08
N THR A 64 -6.06 0.63 -14.70
CA THR A 64 -6.64 -0.71 -14.63
C THR A 64 -6.76 -1.20 -13.18
N ALA A 65 -5.69 -1.10 -12.39
CA ALA A 65 -5.71 -1.52 -10.99
C ALA A 65 -6.71 -0.72 -10.13
N ILE A 66 -6.84 0.60 -10.38
CA ILE A 66 -7.86 1.43 -9.74
C ILE A 66 -9.26 0.96 -10.15
N GLY A 67 -9.48 0.73 -11.45
CA GLY A 67 -10.74 0.24 -12.00
C GLY A 67 -11.15 -1.10 -11.39
N GLU A 68 -10.24 -2.07 -11.34
CA GLU A 68 -10.47 -3.36 -10.69
C GLU A 68 -10.77 -3.21 -9.19
N THR A 69 -10.06 -2.33 -8.49
CA THR A 69 -10.35 -2.04 -7.08
C THR A 69 -11.78 -1.51 -6.90
N LEU A 70 -12.23 -0.61 -7.78
CA LEU A 70 -13.60 -0.09 -7.74
C LEU A 70 -14.64 -1.18 -8.05
N VAL A 71 -14.39 -2.05 -9.03
CA VAL A 71 -15.28 -3.18 -9.34
C VAL A 71 -15.39 -4.13 -8.13
N ILE A 72 -14.27 -4.42 -7.46
CA ILE A 72 -14.25 -5.24 -6.25
C ILE A 72 -15.03 -4.56 -5.12
N LEU A 73 -14.75 -3.28 -4.83
CA LEU A 73 -15.42 -2.57 -3.74
C LEU A 73 -16.91 -2.34 -4.01
N SER A 74 -17.32 -2.21 -5.28
CA SER A 74 -18.72 -2.06 -5.69
C SER A 74 -19.47 -3.39 -5.84
N GLY A 75 -18.79 -4.53 -5.71
CA GLY A 75 -19.41 -5.84 -5.85
C GLY A 75 -19.78 -6.23 -7.27
N GLY A 76 -19.22 -5.56 -8.29
CA GLY A 76 -19.50 -5.84 -9.71
C GLY A 76 -19.03 -7.23 -10.19
N PHE A 77 -18.17 -7.89 -9.41
CA PHE A 77 -17.66 -9.25 -9.62
C PHE A 77 -18.39 -10.27 -8.73
N ASP A 78 -19.73 -10.30 -8.73
CA ASP A 78 -20.56 -11.19 -7.88
C ASP A 78 -19.89 -11.66 -6.57
N LEU A 79 -19.46 -10.70 -5.74
CA LEU A 79 -18.78 -11.01 -4.49
C LEU A 79 -19.74 -11.57 -3.43
N SER A 80 -21.05 -11.56 -3.74
CA SER A 80 -22.11 -12.14 -2.93
C SER A 80 -22.00 -13.66 -2.85
N ALA A 81 -21.57 -14.33 -3.94
CA ALA A 81 -21.30 -15.76 -3.97
C ALA A 81 -20.03 -16.16 -3.20
N GLY A 82 -19.04 -15.26 -3.07
CA GLY A 82 -17.81 -15.50 -2.29
C GLY A 82 -18.01 -15.38 -0.78
N ALA A 83 -18.93 -14.51 -0.33
CA ALA A 83 -19.20 -14.26 1.08
C ALA A 83 -19.92 -15.42 1.80
N VAL A 84 -20.60 -16.30 1.07
CA VAL A 84 -21.30 -17.48 1.62
C VAL A 84 -20.39 -18.69 1.87
N VAL A 85 -19.11 -18.63 1.47
CA VAL A 85 -18.14 -19.73 1.59
C VAL A 85 -17.17 -19.56 2.78
N SER A 86 -17.28 -18.50 3.60
CA SER A 86 -16.45 -18.26 4.80
C SER A 86 -17.02 -18.81 6.10
#